data_AF-A0A2J8MMP9-F1
#
_entry.id   AF-A0A2J8MMP9-F1
#
_cell.length_a   1.000
_cell.length_b   1.000
_cell.length_c   1.000
_cell.angle_alpha   90.00
_cell.angle_beta   90.00
_cell.angle_gamma   90.00
#
_symmetry.space_group_name_H-M   'P 1'
#
loop_
_entity.id
_entity.type
_entity.pdbx_description
1 polymer ?
#
loop_
_entity_poly.entity_id
_entity_poly.type
_entity_poly.pdbx_seq_one_letter_code
_entity_poly.pdbx_strand_id
1 'polypeptide(L)'
;EERETQVAAWLKKIFGDHPIPQYEVNPRTTEILHHLSERNRVRDRDVYLVIEDLKQKASEYESEESCSVAQAGVLWCDLSSLQPPPLGFKQFS
;
A
#
# COMPACT_ATOMS: atom_id res chain seq x y z
N GLU A 1 5.11 30.39 -20.77
CA GLU A 1 5.58 30.50 -19.38
C GLU A 1 4.92 29.52 -18.41
N GLU A 2 3.65 29.68 -17.97
CA GLU A 2 3.11 28.81 -16.90
C GLU A 2 3.12 27.30 -17.23
N ARG A 3 2.78 26.93 -18.47
CA ARG A 3 2.82 25.53 -18.93
C ARG A 3 4.24 24.96 -18.97
N GLU A 4 5.25 25.80 -19.27
CA GLU A 4 6.66 25.39 -19.30
C GLU A 4 7.16 25.13 -17.88
N THR A 5 6.78 25.97 -16.92
CA THR A 5 7.09 25.78 -15.50
C THR A 5 6.48 24.48 -14.97
N GLN A 6 5.23 24.17 -15.34
CA GLN A 6 4.58 22.92 -14.96
C GLN A 6 5.28 21.69 -15.57
N VAL A 7 5.69 21.77 -16.84
CA VAL A 7 6.47 20.72 -17.51
C VAL A 7 7.83 20.53 -16.84
N ALA A 8 8.53 21.61 -16.51
CA ALA A 8 9.84 21.54 -15.84
C ALA A 8 9.73 20.90 -14.44
N ALA A 9 8.71 21.28 -13.65
CA ALA A 9 8.46 20.68 -12.35
C ALA A 9 8.12 19.18 -12.47
N TRP A 10 7.31 18.80 -13.45
CA TRP A 10 6.99 17.40 -13.72
C TRP A 10 8.23 16.60 -14.15
N LEU A 11 9.04 17.11 -15.08
CA LEU A 11 10.29 16.45 -15.50
C LEU A 11 11.24 16.26 -14.31
N LYS A 12 11.38 17.28 -13.46
CA LYS A 12 12.19 17.16 -12.23
C LYS A 12 11.66 16.04 -11.30
N LYS A 13 10.33 15.89 -11.17
CA LYS A 13 9.72 14.81 -10.39
C LYS A 13 10.01 13.42 -11.00
N ILE A 14 9.95 13.28 -12.33
CA ILE A 14 10.15 11.99 -13.01
C ILE A 14 11.62 11.54 -12.98
N PHE A 15 12.56 12.47 -13.21
CA PHE A 15 13.99 12.13 -13.25
C PHE A 15 14.64 12.11 -11.86
N GLY A 16 14.05 12.76 -10.85
CA GLY A 16 14.59 12.78 -9.49
C GLY A 16 15.99 13.40 -9.45
N ASP A 17 16.98 12.63 -9.02
CA ASP A 17 18.40 13.04 -9.00
C ASP A 17 19.11 12.87 -10.35
N HIS A 18 18.47 12.23 -11.33
CA HIS A 18 19.05 12.04 -12.66
C HIS A 18 18.99 13.34 -13.48
N PRO A 19 20.00 13.61 -14.32
CA PRO A 19 19.97 14.77 -15.19
C PRO A 19 18.85 14.63 -16.23
N ILE A 20 18.05 15.69 -16.37
CA ILE A 20 17.00 15.77 -17.40
C ILE A 20 17.71 15.88 -18.77
N PRO A 21 17.38 15.03 -19.75
CA PRO A 21 17.94 15.12 -21.10
C PRO A 21 17.67 16.49 -21.72
N GLN A 22 18.62 17.01 -22.50
CA GLN A 22 18.40 18.25 -23.23
C GLN A 22 17.29 18.04 -24.27
N TYR A 23 16.31 18.94 -24.28
CA TYR A 23 15.20 18.94 -25.23
C TYR A 23 15.00 20.34 -25.77
N GLU A 24 14.44 20.43 -26.97
CA GLU A 24 14.12 21.72 -27.59
C GLU A 24 12.83 22.28 -26.97
N VAL A 25 12.95 23.43 -26.32
CA VAL A 25 11.81 24.16 -25.75
C VAL A 25 11.12 24.95 -26.87
N ASN A 26 10.20 24.29 -27.57
CA ASN A 26 9.35 24.90 -28.58
C ASN A 26 7.86 24.68 -28.24
N PRO A 27 6.93 25.46 -28.82
CA PRO A 27 5.51 25.39 -28.47
C PRO A 27 4.91 23.99 -28.61
N ARG A 28 5.32 23.25 -29.65
CA ARG A 28 4.83 21.89 -29.92
C ARG A 28 5.35 20.88 -28.88
N THR A 29 6.64 20.93 -28.56
CA THR A 29 7.26 20.04 -27.56
C THR A 29 6.70 20.31 -26.17
N THR A 30 6.57 21.58 -25.79
CA THR A 30 5.97 21.99 -24.51
C THR A 30 4.53 21.52 -24.41
N GLU A 31 3.73 21.64 -25.47
CA GLU A 31 2.34 21.20 -25.48
C GLU A 31 2.20 19.68 -25.34
N ILE A 32 3.05 18.91 -26.02
CA ILE A 32 3.08 17.45 -25.89
C ILE A 32 3.44 17.05 -24.46
N LEU A 33 4.50 17.64 -23.90
CA LEU A 33 4.96 17.33 -22.54
C LEU A 33 3.92 17.74 -21.48
N HIS A 34 3.20 18.84 -21.70
CA HIS A 34 2.12 19.27 -20.82
C HIS A 34 0.97 18.27 -20.80
N HIS A 35 0.48 17.82 -21.96
CA HIS A 35 -0.58 16.82 -22.00
C HIS A 35 -0.14 15.49 -21.38
N LEU A 36 1.12 15.11 -21.59
CA LEU A 36 1.69 13.93 -20.95
C LEU A 36 1.72 14.08 -19.42
N SER A 37 2.15 15.24 -18.91
CA SER A 37 2.21 15.50 -17.47
C SER A 37 0.82 15.50 -16.83
N GLU A 38 -0.19 16.10 -17.48
CA GLU A 38 -1.57 16.08 -17.01
C GLU A 38 -2.15 14.66 -16.96
N ARG A 39 -1.96 13.88 -18.02
CA ARG A 39 -2.40 12.48 -18.05
C ARG A 39 -1.69 11.65 -16.99
N ASN A 40 -0.41 11.92 -16.72
CA ASN A 40 0.34 11.25 -15.68
C ASN A 40 -0.23 11.58 -14.29
N ARG A 41 -0.55 12.85 -14.01
CA ARG A 41 -1.12 13.27 -12.72
C ARG A 41 -2.44 12.59 -12.38
N VAL A 42 -3.33 12.43 -13.37
CA VAL A 42 -4.60 11.71 -13.18
C VAL A 42 -4.34 10.26 -12.83
N ARG A 43 -3.48 9.59 -13.60
CA ARG A 43 -3.15 8.18 -13.41
C ARG A 43 -2.40 7.90 -12.11
N ASP A 44 -1.50 8.80 -11.70
CA ASP A 44 -0.78 8.72 -10.43
C ASP A 44 -1.74 8.75 -9.24
N ARG A 45 -2.81 9.55 -9.33
CA ARG A 45 -3.84 9.63 -8.28
C ARG A 45 -4.63 8.32 -8.19
N ASP A 46 -5.05 7.78 -9.33
CA ASP A 46 -5.81 6.52 -9.36
C ASP A 46 -4.96 5.35 -8.85
N VAL A 47 -3.67 5.30 -9.24
CA VAL A 47 -2.72 4.29 -8.74
C VAL A 47 -2.53 4.42 -7.23
N TYR A 48 -2.38 5.64 -6.70
CA TYR A 48 -2.26 5.87 -5.27
C TYR A 48 -3.49 5.37 -4.51
N LEU A 49 -4.70 5.68 -4.99
CA LEU A 49 -5.95 5.24 -4.38
C LEU A 49 -6.06 3.70 -4.36
N VAL A 50 -5.68 3.02 -5.45
CA VAL A 50 -5.69 1.55 -5.49
C VAL A 50 -4.67 0.96 -4.52
N ILE A 51 -3.47 1.55 -4.40
CA ILE A 51 -2.46 1.10 -3.45
C ILE A 51 -2.96 1.26 -2.00
N GLU A 52 -3.57 2.40 -1.67
CA GLU A 52 -4.13 2.61 -0.33
C GLU A 52 -5.26 1.63 -0.02
N ASP A 53 -6.20 1.41 -0.95
CA ASP A 53 -7.28 0.43 -0.78
C ASP A 53 -6.74 -0.97 -0.51
N LEU A 54 -5.72 -1.40 -1.28
CA LEU A 54 -5.12 -2.71 -1.10
C LEU A 54 -4.40 -2.85 0.25
N LYS A 55 -3.73 -1.80 0.73
CA LYS A 55 -3.07 -1.81 2.04
C LYS A 55 -4.07 -1.86 3.18
N GLN A 56 -5.16 -1.09 3.08
CA GLN A 56 -6.25 -1.11 4.06
C GLN A 56 -6.88 -2.49 4.12
N LYS A 57 -7.22 -3.07 2.96
CA LYS A 57 -7.80 -4.41 2.84
C LYS A 57 -6.88 -5.50 3.41
N ALA A 58 -5.58 -5.41 3.19
CA ALA A 58 -4.61 -6.33 3.81
C ALA A 58 -4.62 -6.24 5.34
N SER A 59 -4.65 -5.02 5.88
CA SER A 59 -4.72 -4.80 7.34
C SER A 59 -6.01 -5.33 7.96
N GLU A 60 -7.13 -5.27 7.24
CA GLU A 60 -8.42 -5.81 7.69
C GLU A 60 -8.35 -7.34 7.81
N TYR A 61 -7.87 -8.04 6.76
CA TYR A 61 -7.72 -9.49 6.81
C TYR A 61 -6.77 -9.96 7.91
N GLU A 62 -5.62 -9.28 8.10
CA GLU A 62 -4.70 -9.60 9.21
C GLU A 62 -5.36 -9.43 10.59
N SER A 63 -6.23 -8.42 10.74
CA SER A 63 -6.99 -8.19 11.98
C SER A 63 -8.05 -9.27 12.22
N GLU A 64 -8.79 -9.64 11.18
CA GLU A 64 -9.80 -10.70 11.23
C GLU A 64 -9.17 -12.07 11.55
N GLU A 65 -8.06 -12.41 10.90
CA GLU A 65 -7.30 -13.62 11.18
C GLU A 65 -6.79 -13.65 12.63
N SER A 66 -6.22 -12.55 13.12
CA SER A 66 -5.75 -12.43 14.50
C SER A 66 -6.87 -12.60 15.52
N CYS A 67 -8.04 -12.00 15.25
CA CYS A 67 -9.20 -12.12 16.12
C CYS A 67 -9.74 -13.55 16.15
N SER A 68 -9.83 -14.20 14.99
CA SER A 68 -10.28 -15.58 14.85
C SER A 68 -9.34 -16.55 15.61
N VAL A 69 -8.02 -16.39 15.46
CA VAL A 69 -7.03 -17.18 16.18
C VAL A 69 -7.12 -16.97 17.69
N ALA A 70 -7.31 -15.73 18.16
CA ALA A 70 -7.48 -15.45 19.57
C ALA A 70 -8.75 -16.10 20.14
N GLN A 71 -9.87 -16.01 19.44
CA GLN A 71 -11.14 -16.63 19.86
C GLN A 71 -11.05 -18.16 19.87
N ALA A 72 -10.45 -18.76 18.84
CA ALA A 72 -10.21 -20.20 18.79
C ALA A 72 -9.27 -20.66 19.91
N GLY A 73 -8.25 -19.85 20.26
CA GLY A 73 -7.36 -20.11 21.39
C GLY A 73 -8.11 -20.12 22.73
N VAL A 74 -9.01 -19.16 22.96
CA VAL A 74 -9.86 -19.13 24.16
C VAL A 74 -10.80 -20.34 24.20
N LEU A 75 -11.47 -20.65 23.09
CA LEU A 75 -12.34 -21.83 23.00
C LEU A 75 -11.58 -23.12 23.30
N TRP A 76 -10.35 -23.24 22.78
CA TRP A 76 -9.49 -24.38 23.06
C TRP A 76 -9.09 -24.46 24.53
N CYS A 77 -8.73 -23.33 25.16
CA CYS A 77 -8.46 -23.26 26.60
C CYS A 77 -9.68 -23.69 27.43
N ASP A 78 -10.87 -23.22 27.10
CA ASP A 78 -12.12 -23.57 27.80
C ASP A 78 -12.43 -25.06 27.67
N LEU A 79 -12.30 -25.63 26.47
CA LEU A 79 -12.49 -27.07 26.22
C LEU A 79 -11.46 -27.93 26.97
N SER A 80 -10.19 -27.51 26.99
CA SER A 80 -9.15 -28.20 27.75
C SER A 80 -9.32 -28.08 29.27
N SER A 81 -9.97 -27.01 29.75
CA SER A 81 -10.29 -26.81 31.17
C SER A 81 -11.49 -27.65 31.63
N LEU A 82 -12.44 -27.92 30.72
CA LEU A 82 -13.58 -28.79 30.98
C LEU A 82 -13.22 -30.29 31.03
N GLN A 83 -12.01 -30.67 30.61
CA GLN A 83 -11.53 -32.03 30.69
C GLN A 83 -10.75 -32.25 32.00
N PRO A 84 -11.30 -32.96 33.01
CA PRO A 84 -10.48 -33.38 34.14
C PRO A 84 -9.32 -34.26 33.62
N PRO A 85 -8.11 -34.15 34.18
CA PRO A 85 -7.04 -35.07 33.83
C PRO A 85 -7.56 -36.50 34.07
N PRO A 86 -7.33 -37.44 33.13
CA PRO A 86 -7.78 -38.81 33.32
C PRO A 86 -7.30 -39.31 34.67
N LEU A 87 -8.25 -39.85 35.46
CA LEU A 87 -8.05 -40.34 36.83
C LEU A 87 -6.90 -41.36 36.83
N GLY A 88 -5.67 -40.92 37.08
CA GLY A 88 -4.45 -41.72 36.88
C GLY A 88 -3.23 -40.96 36.39
N PHE A 89 -3.38 -39.74 35.86
CA PHE A 89 -2.24 -38.89 35.51
C PHE A 89 -1.61 -38.29 36.79
N LYS A 90 -0.59 -38.96 37.32
CA LYS A 90 0.26 -38.43 38.39
C LYS A 90 1.07 -37.25 37.83
N GLN A 91 0.88 -36.06 38.41
CA GLN A 91 1.72 -34.90 38.14
C GLN A 91 3.07 -35.14 38.80
N PHE A 92 4.13 -35.32 38.00
CA PHE A 92 5.49 -35.43 38.52
C PHE A 92 5.94 -34.03 38.97
N SER A 93 6.42 -33.93 40.22
CA SER A 93 7.06 -32.72 40.79
C SER A 93 8.47 -32.53 40.29
#